data_AF-A0A1G2VPK2-F1
#
_entry.id   AF-A0A1G2VPK2-F1
#
_cell.length_a   1.000
_cell.length_b   1.000
_cell.length_c   1.000
_cell.angle_alpha   90.00
_cell.angle_beta   90.00
_cell.angle_gamma   90.00
#
_symmetry.space_group_name_H-M   'P 1'
#
loop_
_entity.id
_entity.type
_entity.pdbx_description
1 polymer ?
#
loop_
_entity_poly.entity_id
_entity_poly.type
_entity_poly.pdbx_seq_one_letter_code
_entity_poly.pdbx_strand_id
1 'polypeptide(L)'
;MNTRELARMRRELFLRFAGDLYPGRYTAEKCEEIAEQETEILDLKREKRSTVVVHNYLYPEFHEIADRVGDSLGLSFFVRDANAGRVDFESVAFMGQTAKIITGDATRVFIPDYPEVIGCSLVFGTDYGWIEEWKDRTGGVLVTYINSSPYLKSLSEYVGTSGNFDKVVVQAHKDYPNRRILLLPDKFLGYVMKAKAIERGVPEELIEVYEFRKPVEPGKPSLPIVRTGAHWNASCIVHDAEGIPSDAIELAIVENPDAELMIHPECGCASSCMLKIQKHELPDTKAYYLSTEGMIRHARSSPNRRFLVATEKGLVYRLRKEL
;
A
#
# COMPACT_ATOMS: atom_id res chain seq x y z
N MET A 1 -31.10 -8.90 13.99
CA MET A 1 -31.30 -8.12 12.76
C MET A 1 -31.44 -9.11 11.62
N ASN A 2 -32.50 -8.99 10.82
CA ASN A 2 -32.66 -9.85 9.64
C ASN A 2 -31.85 -9.30 8.43
N THR A 3 -31.66 -10.12 7.40
CA THR A 3 -30.87 -9.75 6.22
C THR A 3 -31.36 -8.47 5.53
N ARG A 4 -32.68 -8.25 5.45
CA ARG A 4 -33.25 -7.04 4.82
C ARG A 4 -32.95 -5.77 5.61
N GLU A 5 -33.00 -5.84 6.93
CA GLU A 5 -32.62 -4.73 7.80
C GLU A 5 -31.12 -4.40 7.65
N LEU A 6 -30.27 -5.43 7.63
CA LEU A 6 -28.83 -5.28 7.41
C LEU A 6 -28.54 -4.67 6.04
N ALA A 7 -29.20 -5.15 4.98
CA ALA A 7 -29.06 -4.63 3.61
C ALA A 7 -29.39 -3.13 3.53
N ARG A 8 -30.49 -2.71 4.18
CA ARG A 8 -30.87 -1.29 4.25
C ARG A 8 -29.82 -0.46 4.98
N MET A 9 -29.33 -0.94 6.12
CA MET A 9 -28.29 -0.25 6.89
C MET A 9 -26.97 -0.14 6.12
N ARG A 10 -26.54 -1.21 5.46
CA ARG A 10 -25.32 -1.24 4.63
C ARG A 10 -25.44 -0.31 3.44
N ARG A 11 -26.60 -0.28 2.77
CA ARG A 11 -26.85 0.66 1.68
C ARG A 11 -26.73 2.11 2.12
N GLU A 12 -27.35 2.48 3.23
CA GLU A 12 -27.26 3.85 3.76
C GLU A 12 -25.81 4.22 4.08
N LEU A 13 -25.08 3.33 4.76
CA LEU A 13 -23.68 3.51 5.12
C LEU A 13 -22.79 3.70 3.89
N PHE A 14 -22.90 2.82 2.90
CA PHE A 14 -22.05 2.83 1.72
C PHE A 14 -22.39 3.99 0.79
N LEU A 15 -23.66 4.35 0.61
CA LEU A 15 -24.02 5.53 -0.17
C LEU A 15 -23.48 6.81 0.48
N ARG A 16 -23.54 6.91 1.82
CA ARG A 16 -23.06 8.08 2.55
C ARG A 16 -21.55 8.29 2.43
N PHE A 17 -20.76 7.23 2.54
CA PHE A 17 -19.31 7.35 2.68
C PHE A 17 -18.52 6.93 1.42
N ALA A 18 -19.13 6.19 0.51
CA ALA A 18 -18.47 5.60 -0.65
C ALA A 18 -19.31 5.65 -1.95
N GLY A 19 -20.49 6.28 -1.95
CA GLY A 19 -21.37 6.33 -3.12
C GLY A 19 -20.74 7.02 -4.34
N ASP A 20 -19.98 8.08 -4.10
CA ASP A 20 -19.19 8.81 -5.11
C ASP A 20 -17.89 8.08 -5.49
N LEU A 21 -17.30 7.30 -4.56
CA LEU A 21 -16.09 6.49 -4.82
C LEU A 21 -16.37 5.31 -5.76
N TYR A 22 -17.59 4.77 -5.69
CA TYR A 22 -18.06 3.64 -6.50
C TYR A 22 -19.47 3.91 -7.05
N PRO A 23 -19.60 4.86 -8.01
CA PRO A 23 -20.90 5.24 -8.55
C PRO A 23 -21.67 4.04 -9.11
N GLY A 24 -22.92 3.90 -8.71
CA GLY A 24 -23.80 2.81 -9.15
C GLY A 24 -23.55 1.44 -8.52
N ARG A 25 -22.52 1.27 -7.68
CA ARG A 25 -22.22 -0.02 -7.04
C ARG A 25 -23.27 -0.43 -6.00
N TYR A 26 -23.64 0.48 -5.11
CA TYR A 26 -24.46 0.17 -3.93
C TYR A 26 -25.96 0.32 -4.21
N THR A 27 -26.46 -0.47 -5.17
CA THR A 27 -27.90 -0.61 -5.43
C THR A 27 -28.59 -1.35 -4.27
N ALA A 28 -29.93 -1.32 -4.23
CA ALA A 28 -30.69 -2.08 -3.24
C ALA A 28 -30.39 -3.58 -3.34
N GLU A 29 -30.51 -4.14 -4.54
CA GLU A 29 -30.18 -5.54 -4.86
C GLU A 29 -28.75 -5.89 -4.46
N LYS A 30 -27.76 -5.05 -4.81
CA LYS A 30 -26.36 -5.35 -4.45
C LYS A 30 -26.14 -5.35 -2.93
N CYS A 31 -26.82 -4.48 -2.19
CA CYS A 31 -26.71 -4.46 -0.73
C CYS A 31 -27.46 -5.62 -0.06
N GLU A 32 -28.48 -6.18 -0.70
CA GLU A 32 -29.11 -7.44 -0.27
C GLU A 32 -28.12 -8.60 -0.42
N GLU A 33 -27.47 -8.75 -1.59
CA GLU A 33 -26.41 -9.75 -1.79
C GLU A 33 -25.27 -9.60 -0.78
N ILE A 34 -24.79 -8.36 -0.56
CA ILE A 34 -23.71 -8.10 0.41
C ILE A 34 -24.15 -8.49 1.82
N ALA A 35 -25.39 -8.21 2.22
CA ALA A 35 -25.89 -8.56 3.55
C ALA A 35 -26.05 -10.07 3.74
N GLU A 36 -26.44 -10.80 2.70
CA GLU A 36 -26.47 -12.27 2.70
C GLU A 36 -25.07 -12.85 2.89
N GLN A 37 -24.12 -12.40 2.06
CA GLN A 37 -22.71 -12.81 2.15
C GLN A 37 -22.08 -12.44 3.48
N GLU A 38 -22.31 -11.22 3.98
CA GLU A 38 -21.83 -10.76 5.29
C GLU A 38 -22.32 -11.69 6.41
N THR A 39 -23.60 -12.08 6.39
CA THR A 39 -24.16 -12.97 7.39
C THR A 39 -23.47 -14.34 7.35
N GLU A 40 -23.35 -14.94 6.17
CA GLU A 40 -22.68 -16.22 5.98
C GLU A 40 -21.20 -16.18 6.38
N ILE A 41 -20.47 -15.14 5.97
CA ILE A 41 -19.06 -14.95 6.31
C ILE A 41 -18.89 -14.83 7.83
N LEU A 42 -19.75 -14.07 8.52
CA LEU A 42 -19.68 -13.92 9.97
C LEU A 42 -20.03 -15.20 10.72
N ASP A 43 -20.93 -16.03 10.19
CA ASP A 43 -21.20 -17.38 10.71
C ASP A 43 -19.98 -18.29 10.56
N LEU A 44 -19.41 -18.36 9.35
CA LEU A 44 -18.21 -19.17 9.06
C LEU A 44 -16.99 -18.70 9.85
N LYS A 45 -16.83 -17.39 10.03
CA LYS A 45 -15.78 -16.78 10.86
C LYS A 45 -15.88 -17.29 12.31
N ARG A 46 -17.08 -17.32 12.88
CA ARG A 46 -17.32 -17.86 14.24
C ARG A 46 -17.06 -19.36 14.31
N GLU A 47 -17.61 -20.12 13.37
CA GLU A 47 -17.46 -21.59 13.30
C GLU A 47 -15.98 -21.99 13.22
N LYS A 48 -15.24 -21.36 12.31
CA LYS A 48 -13.82 -21.65 12.06
C LYS A 48 -12.88 -20.96 13.04
N ARG A 49 -13.41 -20.14 13.97
CA ARG A 49 -12.64 -19.29 14.89
C ARG A 49 -11.57 -18.48 14.14
N SER A 50 -11.97 -17.90 13.02
CA SER A 50 -11.06 -17.16 12.15
C SER A 50 -10.96 -15.70 12.55
N THR A 51 -9.74 -15.17 12.52
CA THR A 51 -9.52 -13.72 12.50
C THR A 51 -9.60 -13.22 11.06
N VAL A 52 -10.32 -12.13 10.80
CA VAL A 52 -10.40 -11.50 9.47
C VAL A 52 -9.67 -10.17 9.52
N VAL A 53 -8.62 -10.03 8.71
CA VAL A 53 -7.88 -8.77 8.57
C VAL A 53 -7.99 -8.25 7.15
N VAL A 54 -8.17 -6.94 7.01
CA VAL A 54 -8.50 -6.29 5.73
C VAL A 54 -7.55 -5.14 5.46
N HIS A 55 -6.97 -5.12 4.27
CA HIS A 55 -6.17 -3.99 3.84
C HIS A 55 -7.04 -2.76 3.53
N ASN A 56 -6.52 -1.57 3.83
CA ASN A 56 -7.16 -0.26 3.63
C ASN A 56 -7.74 0.02 2.23
N TYR A 57 -7.33 -0.72 1.21
CA TYR A 57 -7.70 -0.49 -0.21
C TYR A 57 -8.88 -1.35 -0.67
N LEU A 58 -9.40 -2.22 0.18
CA LEU A 58 -10.54 -3.04 -0.19
C LEU A 58 -11.84 -2.24 -0.16
N TYR A 59 -12.85 -2.79 -0.83
CA TYR A 59 -14.17 -2.16 -0.86
C TYR A 59 -14.75 -2.05 0.57
N PRO A 60 -15.60 -1.02 0.80
CA PRO A 60 -16.31 -0.80 2.06
C PRO A 60 -16.86 -2.05 2.75
N GLU A 61 -17.48 -2.96 2.00
CA GLU A 61 -18.07 -4.20 2.52
C GLU A 61 -17.05 -5.13 3.21
N PHE A 62 -15.79 -5.15 2.78
CA PHE A 62 -14.74 -5.91 3.47
C PHE A 62 -14.40 -5.28 4.83
N HIS A 63 -14.37 -3.95 4.91
CA HIS A 63 -14.05 -3.25 6.15
C HIS A 63 -15.09 -3.55 7.25
N GLU A 64 -16.35 -3.79 6.88
CA GLU A 64 -17.43 -4.06 7.82
C GLU A 64 -17.37 -5.45 8.48
N ILE A 65 -16.69 -6.42 7.87
CA ILE A 65 -16.54 -7.79 8.39
C ILE A 65 -15.21 -8.03 9.12
N ALA A 66 -14.29 -7.07 9.03
CA ALA A 66 -12.93 -7.18 9.55
C ALA A 66 -12.89 -7.11 11.09
N ASP A 67 -12.02 -7.92 11.70
CA ASP A 67 -11.56 -7.67 13.08
C ASP A 67 -10.58 -6.50 13.13
N ARG A 68 -9.81 -6.32 12.05
CA ARG A 68 -8.88 -5.21 11.90
C ARG A 68 -8.76 -4.75 10.45
N VAL A 69 -8.88 -3.44 10.26
CA VAL A 69 -8.48 -2.76 9.02
C VAL A 69 -7.14 -2.06 9.25
N GLY A 70 -6.23 -2.10 8.27
CA GLY A 70 -4.91 -1.48 8.43
C GLY A 70 -3.97 -1.59 7.24
N ASP A 71 -2.72 -1.22 7.49
CA ASP A 71 -1.61 -1.32 6.54
C ASP A 71 -0.88 -2.67 6.64
N SER A 72 -0.02 -2.97 5.64
CA SER A 72 0.65 -4.26 5.47
C SER A 72 1.28 -4.84 6.75
N LEU A 73 2.23 -4.10 7.35
CA LEU A 73 2.96 -4.58 8.52
C LEU A 73 2.09 -4.54 9.79
N GLY A 74 1.25 -3.51 9.95
CA GLY A 74 0.36 -3.39 11.10
C GLY A 74 -0.62 -4.55 11.19
N LEU A 75 -1.17 -5.01 10.07
CA LEU A 75 -2.02 -6.20 10.02
C LEU A 75 -1.25 -7.46 10.43
N SER A 76 -0.03 -7.65 9.93
CA SER A 76 0.78 -8.82 10.28
C SER A 76 1.10 -8.89 11.77
N PHE A 77 1.40 -7.75 12.40
CA PHE A 77 1.61 -7.68 13.85
C PHE A 77 0.32 -7.90 14.64
N PHE A 78 -0.82 -7.37 14.17
CA PHE A 78 -2.11 -7.65 14.79
C PHE A 78 -2.41 -9.16 14.82
N VAL A 79 -2.18 -9.87 13.71
CA VAL A 79 -2.40 -11.33 13.63
C VAL A 79 -1.52 -12.07 14.64
N ARG A 80 -0.24 -11.71 14.75
CA ARG A 80 0.69 -12.28 15.74
C ARG A 80 0.21 -12.00 17.16
N ASP A 81 -0.09 -10.75 17.48
CA ASP A 81 -0.40 -10.31 18.84
C ASP A 81 -1.78 -10.82 19.31
N ALA A 82 -2.70 -11.05 18.37
CA ALA A 82 -3.97 -11.72 18.61
C ALA A 82 -3.83 -13.24 18.81
N ASN A 83 -2.64 -13.80 18.63
CA ASN A 83 -2.39 -15.26 18.64
C ASN A 83 -3.39 -16.02 17.74
N ALA A 84 -3.68 -15.47 16.56
CA ALA A 84 -4.68 -16.05 15.68
C ALA A 84 -4.22 -17.41 15.15
N GLY A 85 -4.94 -18.50 15.51
CA GLY A 85 -4.65 -19.83 14.96
C GLY A 85 -5.03 -19.98 13.49
N ARG A 86 -6.08 -19.25 13.07
CA ARG A 86 -6.53 -19.10 11.68
C ARG A 86 -6.73 -17.62 11.38
N VAL A 87 -6.24 -17.17 10.23
CA VAL A 87 -6.54 -15.84 9.70
C VAL A 87 -6.96 -15.93 8.23
N ASP A 88 -8.07 -15.28 7.89
CA ASP A 88 -8.44 -14.94 6.51
C ASP A 88 -7.93 -13.50 6.25
N PHE A 89 -6.89 -13.41 5.43
CA PHE A 89 -6.10 -12.19 5.20
C PHE A 89 -6.48 -11.55 3.86
N GLU A 90 -7.47 -10.67 3.92
CA GLU A 90 -8.07 -10.00 2.76
C GLU A 90 -7.15 -8.89 2.25
N SER A 91 -6.27 -9.27 1.32
CA SER A 91 -5.23 -8.42 0.74
C SER A 91 -4.62 -9.07 -0.52
N VAL A 92 -3.57 -8.43 -1.05
CA VAL A 92 -2.68 -9.03 -2.05
C VAL A 92 -1.78 -10.11 -1.45
N ALA A 93 -1.38 -11.11 -2.25
CA ALA A 93 -0.76 -12.34 -1.78
C ALA A 93 0.50 -12.14 -0.93
N PHE A 94 1.36 -11.19 -1.27
CA PHE A 94 2.61 -10.98 -0.54
C PHE A 94 2.39 -10.52 0.91
N MET A 95 1.27 -9.86 1.21
CA MET A 95 0.95 -9.42 2.58
C MET A 95 0.60 -10.62 3.45
N GLY A 96 -0.25 -11.52 2.96
CA GLY A 96 -0.53 -12.80 3.62
C GLY A 96 0.74 -13.65 3.80
N GLN A 97 1.61 -13.70 2.78
CA GLN A 97 2.91 -14.38 2.90
C GLN A 97 3.81 -13.73 3.96
N THR A 98 3.80 -12.41 4.07
CA THR A 98 4.55 -11.67 5.11
C THR A 98 4.01 -12.00 6.50
N ALA A 99 2.69 -12.04 6.67
CA ALA A 99 2.07 -12.47 7.91
C ALA A 99 2.47 -13.90 8.28
N LYS A 100 2.52 -14.82 7.30
CA LYS A 100 2.96 -16.20 7.51
C LYS A 100 4.44 -16.29 7.91
N ILE A 101 5.32 -15.48 7.31
CA ILE A 101 6.74 -15.38 7.71
C ILE A 101 6.85 -14.95 9.18
N ILE A 102 6.05 -13.95 9.60
CA ILE A 102 6.10 -13.40 10.96
C ILE A 102 5.51 -14.37 12.01
N THR A 103 4.42 -15.04 11.66
CA THR A 103 3.67 -15.90 12.61
C THR A 103 4.17 -17.34 12.65
N GLY A 104 4.93 -17.77 11.65
CA GLY A 104 5.44 -19.14 11.56
C GLY A 104 4.32 -20.16 11.59
N ASP A 105 4.56 -21.31 12.21
CA ASP A 105 3.59 -22.41 12.26
C ASP A 105 2.40 -22.19 13.21
N ALA A 106 2.47 -21.16 14.06
CA ALA A 106 1.39 -20.82 14.99
C ALA A 106 0.10 -20.42 14.29
N THR A 107 0.19 -19.86 13.08
CA THR A 107 -0.95 -19.34 12.34
C THR A 107 -1.10 -20.01 10.97
N ARG A 108 -2.32 -20.42 10.64
CA ARG A 108 -2.73 -20.76 9.28
C ARG A 108 -3.30 -19.52 8.59
N VAL A 109 -2.58 -19.02 7.59
CA VAL A 109 -2.95 -17.84 6.80
C VAL A 109 -3.66 -18.27 5.52
N PHE A 110 -4.85 -17.74 5.28
CA PHE A 110 -5.61 -17.87 4.04
C PHE A 110 -5.62 -16.53 3.31
N ILE A 111 -5.47 -16.57 1.99
CA ILE A 111 -5.63 -15.42 1.08
C ILE A 111 -6.79 -15.74 0.13
N PRO A 112 -7.53 -14.74 -0.37
CA PRO A 112 -8.82 -14.96 -1.02
C PRO A 112 -8.72 -15.62 -2.41
N ASP A 113 -7.56 -15.55 -3.06
CA ASP A 113 -7.35 -16.11 -4.40
C ASP A 113 -5.88 -16.48 -4.64
N TYR A 114 -5.58 -17.01 -5.81
CA TYR A 114 -4.23 -17.35 -6.25
C TYR A 114 -3.33 -16.10 -6.37
N PRO A 115 -2.02 -16.22 -6.07
CA PRO A 115 -1.09 -15.09 -6.12
C PRO A 115 -1.02 -14.35 -7.47
N GLU A 116 -1.32 -15.04 -8.57
CA GLU A 116 -1.38 -14.48 -9.92
C GLU A 116 -2.58 -13.53 -10.12
N VAL A 117 -3.66 -13.75 -9.38
CA VAL A 117 -4.89 -12.93 -9.42
C VAL A 117 -4.76 -11.74 -8.48
N ILE A 118 -4.36 -11.97 -7.23
CA ILE A 118 -4.21 -10.95 -6.19
C ILE A 118 -2.76 -10.49 -6.05
N GLY A 119 -2.14 -10.20 -7.20
CA GLY A 119 -0.74 -9.81 -7.32
C GLY A 119 -0.45 -8.33 -7.03
N CYS A 120 0.81 -7.96 -7.22
CA CYS A 120 1.27 -6.57 -7.09
C CYS A 120 2.30 -6.28 -8.19
N SER A 121 2.21 -5.12 -8.85
CA SER A 121 3.12 -4.74 -9.94
C SER A 121 4.58 -4.69 -9.49
N LEU A 122 4.84 -4.30 -8.24
CA LEU A 122 6.18 -4.30 -7.65
C LEU A 122 6.76 -5.71 -7.51
N VAL A 123 5.91 -6.69 -7.20
CA VAL A 123 6.33 -8.09 -7.09
C VAL A 123 6.62 -8.68 -8.48
N PHE A 124 5.71 -8.48 -9.44
CA PHE A 124 5.84 -9.04 -10.78
C PHE A 124 6.94 -8.37 -11.61
N GLY A 125 7.11 -7.06 -11.42
CA GLY A 125 8.10 -6.24 -12.11
C GLY A 125 9.52 -6.34 -11.55
N THR A 126 9.72 -7.03 -10.42
CA THR A 126 11.06 -7.27 -9.88
C THR A 126 11.81 -8.29 -10.75
N ASP A 127 13.06 -7.98 -11.09
CA ASP A 127 14.00 -8.87 -11.75
C ASP A 127 14.99 -9.41 -10.73
N TYR A 128 14.81 -10.67 -10.35
CA TYR A 128 15.62 -11.29 -9.30
C TYR A 128 17.07 -11.55 -9.76
N GLY A 129 17.26 -11.93 -11.03
CA GLY A 129 18.60 -12.20 -11.57
C GLY A 129 19.47 -10.96 -11.59
N TRP A 130 18.90 -9.82 -12.02
CA TRP A 130 19.61 -8.55 -11.95
C TRP A 130 20.01 -8.16 -10.52
N ILE A 131 19.15 -8.42 -9.53
CA ILE A 131 19.42 -8.10 -8.12
C ILE A 131 20.53 -9.00 -7.56
N GLU A 132 20.51 -10.29 -7.88
CA GLU A 132 21.57 -11.23 -7.50
C GLU A 132 22.90 -10.83 -8.13
N GLU A 133 22.92 -10.54 -9.43
CA GLU A 133 24.12 -10.03 -10.12
C GLU A 133 24.64 -8.72 -9.52
N TRP A 134 23.74 -7.80 -9.15
CA TRP A 134 24.12 -6.57 -8.47
C TRP A 134 24.77 -6.88 -7.12
N LYS A 135 24.21 -7.83 -6.36
CA LYS A 135 24.74 -8.23 -5.05
C LYS A 135 26.10 -8.90 -5.18
N ASP A 136 26.28 -9.80 -6.15
CA ASP A 136 27.55 -10.46 -6.42
C ASP A 136 28.65 -9.48 -6.85
N ARG A 137 28.30 -8.53 -7.74
CA ARG A 137 29.25 -7.54 -8.25
C ARG A 137 29.68 -6.53 -7.18
N THR A 138 28.76 -6.11 -6.33
CA THR A 138 28.99 -4.98 -5.41
C THR A 138 29.28 -5.41 -3.97
N GLY A 139 28.89 -6.64 -3.59
CA GLY A 139 28.74 -7.02 -2.19
C GLY A 139 27.78 -6.09 -1.44
N GLY A 140 26.88 -5.38 -2.11
CA GLY A 140 26.07 -4.37 -1.44
C GLY A 140 25.01 -4.94 -0.50
N VAL A 141 24.40 -4.05 0.27
CA VAL A 141 23.31 -4.33 1.20
C VAL A 141 21.98 -4.06 0.51
N LEU A 142 21.04 -4.98 0.62
CA LEU A 142 19.70 -4.83 0.09
C LEU A 142 18.75 -4.35 1.20
N VAL A 143 18.11 -3.20 0.97
CA VAL A 143 17.02 -2.69 1.79
C VAL A 143 15.75 -2.76 0.97
N THR A 144 14.88 -3.71 1.32
CA THR A 144 13.72 -4.08 0.51
C THR A 144 12.43 -3.59 1.12
N TYR A 145 11.59 -2.95 0.32
CA TYR A 145 10.27 -2.52 0.74
C TYR A 145 9.35 -3.75 0.92
N ILE A 146 8.48 -3.71 1.91
CA ILE A 146 7.60 -4.82 2.29
C ILE A 146 6.72 -5.29 1.12
N ASN A 147 6.44 -4.43 0.14
CA ASN A 147 5.76 -4.76 -1.11
C ASN A 147 6.71 -5.50 -2.06
N SER A 148 7.03 -6.73 -1.71
CA SER A 148 8.01 -7.60 -2.37
C SER A 148 7.67 -9.07 -2.15
N SER A 149 8.22 -9.96 -2.96
CA SER A 149 8.04 -11.41 -2.77
C SER A 149 8.80 -11.92 -1.53
N PRO A 150 8.39 -13.08 -0.97
CA PRO A 150 9.19 -13.80 0.02
C PRO A 150 10.61 -14.10 -0.47
N TYR A 151 10.77 -14.39 -1.77
CA TYR A 151 12.07 -14.64 -2.37
C TYR A 151 12.99 -13.41 -2.25
N LEU A 152 12.53 -12.23 -2.68
CA LEU A 152 13.34 -11.02 -2.55
C LEU A 152 13.67 -10.70 -1.09
N LYS A 153 12.70 -10.88 -0.19
CA LYS A 153 12.93 -10.70 1.25
C LYS A 153 14.04 -11.64 1.75
N SER A 154 14.11 -12.88 1.26
CA SER A 154 15.15 -13.84 1.66
C SER A 154 16.56 -13.44 1.20
N LEU A 155 16.66 -12.66 0.12
CA LEU A 155 17.94 -12.11 -0.36
C LEU A 155 18.36 -10.86 0.43
N SER A 156 17.47 -10.26 1.21
CA SER A 156 17.65 -8.91 1.75
C SER A 156 18.15 -8.89 3.19
N GLU A 157 19.05 -7.98 3.51
CA GLU A 157 19.48 -7.72 4.89
C GLU A 157 18.40 -7.02 5.71
N TYR A 158 17.65 -6.11 5.07
CA TYR A 158 16.58 -5.37 5.72
C TYR A 158 15.30 -5.37 4.92
N VAL A 159 14.18 -5.39 5.65
CA VAL A 159 12.85 -5.11 5.11
C VAL A 159 12.26 -3.89 5.80
N GLY A 160 11.78 -2.92 5.02
CA GLY A 160 11.16 -1.68 5.50
C GLY A 160 9.75 -1.47 4.99
N THR A 161 9.04 -0.51 5.56
CA THR A 161 7.72 -0.01 5.11
C THR A 161 7.83 1.46 4.72
N SER A 162 6.84 2.00 4.01
CA SER A 162 6.82 3.42 3.62
C SER A 162 6.87 4.38 4.82
N GLY A 163 6.52 3.93 6.03
CA GLY A 163 6.57 4.71 7.26
C GLY A 163 7.90 4.69 8.02
N ASN A 164 8.84 3.78 7.70
CA ASN A 164 10.12 3.66 8.42
C ASN A 164 11.35 3.41 7.54
N PHE A 165 11.20 3.38 6.21
CA PHE A 165 12.25 2.97 5.27
C PHE A 165 13.53 3.81 5.39
N ASP A 166 13.42 5.13 5.52
CA ASP A 166 14.55 6.05 5.71
C ASP A 166 15.39 5.70 6.95
N LYS A 167 14.72 5.33 8.06
CA LYS A 167 15.39 4.89 9.29
C LYS A 167 16.08 3.54 9.11
N VAL A 168 15.48 2.64 8.33
CA VAL A 168 16.08 1.34 7.98
C VAL A 168 17.35 1.55 7.15
N VAL A 169 17.36 2.50 6.20
CA VAL A 169 18.56 2.85 5.42
C VAL A 169 19.67 3.40 6.33
N VAL A 170 19.32 4.30 7.26
CA VAL A 170 20.28 4.80 8.27
C VAL A 170 20.85 3.65 9.10
N GLN A 171 20.02 2.70 9.50
CA GLN A 171 20.48 1.54 10.28
C GLN A 171 21.39 0.63 9.43
N ALA A 172 21.02 0.34 8.19
CA ALA A 172 21.84 -0.43 7.25
C ALA A 172 23.23 0.20 7.06
N HIS A 173 23.32 1.53 6.95
CA HIS A 173 24.59 2.23 6.84
C HIS A 173 25.46 2.08 8.10
N LYS A 174 24.85 2.07 9.29
CA LYS A 174 25.58 1.86 10.55
C LYS A 174 26.13 0.44 10.67
N ASP A 175 25.32 -0.55 10.31
CA ASP A 175 25.68 -1.97 10.44
C ASP A 175 26.68 -2.40 9.35
N TYR A 176 26.65 -1.73 8.19
CA TYR A 176 27.51 -2.00 7.04
C TYR A 176 28.18 -0.71 6.54
N PRO A 177 29.13 -0.14 7.30
CA PRO A 177 29.79 1.12 6.93
C PRO A 177 30.51 0.98 5.58
N ASN A 178 30.42 2.04 4.77
CA ASN A 178 31.02 2.14 3.42
C ASN A 178 30.54 1.11 2.39
N ARG A 179 29.48 0.34 2.68
CA ARG A 179 28.87 -0.56 1.69
C ARG A 179 27.79 0.17 0.90
N ARG A 180 27.67 -0.16 -0.39
CA ARG A 180 26.57 0.32 -1.23
C ARG A 180 25.26 -0.28 -0.74
N ILE A 181 24.20 0.51 -0.73
CA ILE A 181 22.86 0.15 -0.26
C ILE A 181 21.92 0.30 -1.46
N LEU A 182 21.24 -0.78 -1.84
CA LEU A 182 20.23 -0.75 -2.89
C LEU A 182 18.82 -0.72 -2.28
N LEU A 183 18.05 0.28 -2.69
CA LEU A 183 16.65 0.46 -2.29
C LEU A 183 15.74 -0.23 -3.31
N LEU A 184 14.89 -1.14 -2.83
CA LEU A 184 14.08 -2.05 -3.66
C LEU A 184 12.59 -2.05 -3.25
N PRO A 185 11.67 -2.52 -4.13
CA PRO A 185 11.76 -2.51 -5.59
C PRO A 185 11.04 -1.29 -6.19
N ASP A 186 10.46 -0.41 -5.36
CA ASP A 186 9.76 0.79 -5.81
C ASP A 186 10.72 1.97 -5.91
N LYS A 187 10.91 2.49 -7.13
CA LYS A 187 11.85 3.58 -7.38
C LYS A 187 11.38 4.91 -6.80
N PHE A 188 10.07 5.19 -6.78
CA PHE A 188 9.55 6.47 -6.30
C PHE A 188 9.71 6.56 -4.79
N LEU A 189 9.34 5.49 -4.09
CA LEU A 189 9.67 5.30 -2.69
C LEU A 189 11.19 5.40 -2.49
N GLY A 190 11.97 4.68 -3.30
CA GLY A 190 13.43 4.69 -3.25
C GLY A 190 14.01 6.10 -3.29
N TYR A 191 13.56 6.96 -4.21
CA TYR A 191 14.02 8.34 -4.31
C TYR A 191 13.63 9.20 -3.11
N VAL A 192 12.37 9.11 -2.64
CA VAL A 192 11.91 9.83 -1.45
C VAL A 192 12.72 9.42 -0.22
N MET A 193 12.99 8.13 -0.07
CA MET A 193 13.70 7.60 1.09
C MET A 193 15.21 7.84 1.01
N LYS A 194 15.79 7.84 -0.20
CA LYS A 194 17.17 8.27 -0.44
C LYS A 194 17.36 9.71 0.03
N ALA A 195 16.49 10.64 -0.40
CA ALA A 195 16.55 12.03 0.02
C ALA A 195 16.49 12.19 1.56
N LYS A 196 15.53 11.51 2.21
CA LYS A 196 15.39 11.51 3.67
C LYS A 196 16.58 10.89 4.40
N ALA A 197 17.20 9.85 3.84
CA ALA A 197 18.38 9.22 4.44
C ALA A 197 19.62 10.12 4.35
N ILE A 198 19.76 10.87 3.24
CA ILE A 198 20.83 11.87 3.06
C ILE A 198 20.70 12.98 4.10
N GLU A 199 19.49 13.52 4.30
CA GLU A 199 19.22 14.51 5.36
C GLU A 199 19.58 14.00 6.77
N ARG A 200 19.58 12.67 6.98
CA ARG A 200 19.96 12.01 8.23
C ARG A 200 21.44 11.62 8.30
N GLY A 201 22.26 12.01 7.31
CA GLY A 201 23.71 11.84 7.31
C GLY A 201 24.22 10.56 6.64
N VAL A 202 23.39 9.84 5.87
CA VAL A 202 23.89 8.73 5.04
C VAL A 202 24.51 9.30 3.75
N PRO A 203 25.76 8.95 3.39
CA PRO A 203 26.40 9.46 2.17
C PRO A 203 25.62 9.07 0.91
N GLU A 204 25.37 10.06 0.04
CA GLU A 204 24.55 9.90 -1.16
C GLU A 204 25.11 8.85 -2.13
N GLU A 205 26.43 8.80 -2.28
CA GLU A 205 27.16 7.90 -3.17
C GLU A 205 27.03 6.42 -2.77
N LEU A 206 26.61 6.16 -1.53
CA LEU A 206 26.37 4.81 -1.02
C LEU A 206 24.93 4.35 -1.29
N ILE A 207 24.00 5.22 -1.69
CA ILE A 207 22.59 4.85 -1.87
C ILE A 207 22.22 4.78 -3.35
N GLU A 208 21.85 3.58 -3.80
CA GLU A 208 21.30 3.31 -5.13
C GLU A 208 19.80 3.01 -5.05
N VAL A 209 19.07 3.37 -6.09
CA VAL A 209 17.65 3.06 -6.25
C VAL A 209 17.49 2.05 -7.38
N TYR A 210 16.68 1.02 -7.16
CA TYR A 210 16.36 0.05 -8.21
C TYR A 210 15.42 0.67 -9.25
N GLU A 211 15.88 0.77 -10.49
CA GLU A 211 15.15 1.35 -11.62
C GLU A 211 15.01 0.40 -12.82
N PHE A 212 15.29 -0.89 -12.62
CA PHE A 212 15.35 -1.84 -13.72
C PHE A 212 14.01 -1.94 -14.47
N ARG A 213 14.10 -1.95 -15.81
CA ARG A 213 12.95 -2.11 -16.69
C ARG A 213 12.90 -3.53 -17.21
N LYS A 214 11.96 -4.31 -16.70
CA LYS A 214 11.80 -5.72 -17.06
C LYS A 214 10.78 -5.87 -18.19
N PRO A 215 11.11 -6.49 -19.33
CA PRO A 215 10.13 -6.75 -20.39
C PRO A 215 8.94 -7.58 -19.89
N VAL A 216 7.75 -7.31 -20.41
CA VAL A 216 6.56 -8.14 -20.16
C VAL A 216 6.67 -9.40 -21.01
N GLU A 217 6.60 -10.57 -20.39
CA GLU A 217 6.71 -11.86 -21.10
C GLU A 217 5.45 -12.15 -21.95
N PRO A 218 5.60 -12.56 -23.22
CA PRO A 218 4.47 -12.97 -24.05
C PRO A 218 3.73 -14.19 -23.47
N GLY A 219 2.39 -14.11 -23.38
CA GLY A 219 1.54 -15.26 -23.02
C GLY A 219 1.45 -15.59 -21.53
N LYS A 220 2.23 -14.91 -20.65
CA LYS A 220 1.92 -14.89 -19.22
C LYS A 220 0.77 -13.90 -18.98
N PRO A 221 -0.13 -14.16 -18.01
CA PRO A 221 -1.13 -13.18 -17.64
C PRO A 221 -0.40 -11.90 -17.23
N SER A 222 -0.40 -10.92 -18.12
CA SER A 222 -0.28 -9.55 -17.68
C SER A 222 -1.46 -9.36 -16.74
N LEU A 223 -1.21 -8.84 -15.54
CA LEU A 223 -2.28 -8.14 -14.83
C LEU A 223 -3.00 -7.24 -15.86
N PRO A 224 -4.32 -7.03 -15.78
CA PRO A 224 -5.08 -6.22 -16.75
C PRO A 224 -4.60 -4.75 -16.92
N ILE A 225 -3.41 -4.39 -16.43
CA ILE A 225 -2.90 -3.06 -16.19
C ILE A 225 -1.41 -2.95 -16.60
N VAL A 226 -1.03 -3.53 -17.74
CA VAL A 226 0.12 -3.02 -18.50
C VAL A 226 -0.45 -2.21 -19.66
N ARG A 227 -0.83 -0.95 -19.38
CA ARG A 227 -1.36 -0.03 -20.42
C ARG A 227 -0.24 0.80 -21.07
N THR A 228 0.92 0.94 -20.43
CA THR A 228 2.15 1.38 -21.10
C THR A 228 3.00 0.21 -21.63
N GLY A 229 2.93 -0.04 -22.93
CA GLY A 229 3.85 -0.85 -23.75
C GLY A 229 5.08 -1.51 -23.10
N ALA A 230 5.08 -2.85 -23.14
CA ALA A 230 6.24 -3.75 -23.15
C ALA A 230 7.12 -3.91 -21.89
N HIS A 231 7.05 -3.07 -20.84
CA HIS A 231 7.94 -3.22 -19.67
C HIS A 231 7.30 -2.86 -18.32
N TRP A 232 7.72 -3.57 -17.27
CA TRP A 232 7.58 -3.16 -15.88
C TRP A 232 8.62 -2.10 -15.53
N ASN A 233 8.25 -1.12 -14.70
CA ASN A 233 9.04 0.09 -14.46
C ASN A 233 9.31 0.35 -12.97
N ALA A 234 9.59 -0.71 -12.20
CA ALA A 234 9.97 -0.64 -10.78
C ALA A 234 9.08 0.30 -9.95
N SER A 235 7.76 0.24 -10.12
CA SER A 235 6.80 1.17 -9.50
C SER A 235 5.42 0.54 -9.32
N CYS A 236 4.66 1.11 -8.38
CA CYS A 236 3.24 0.80 -8.22
C CYS A 236 2.41 1.45 -9.34
N ILE A 237 1.69 0.64 -10.12
CA ILE A 237 0.81 1.11 -11.20
C ILE A 237 -0.34 2.00 -10.72
N VAL A 238 -0.76 1.87 -9.46
CA VAL A 238 -1.81 2.71 -8.87
C VAL A 238 -1.29 4.11 -8.58
N HIS A 239 0.00 4.25 -8.29
CA HIS A 239 0.63 5.49 -7.84
C HIS A 239 1.57 6.12 -8.89
N ASP A 240 1.85 5.42 -9.99
CA ASP A 240 2.53 6.02 -11.16
C ASP A 240 1.58 6.95 -11.93
N ALA A 241 2.10 7.66 -12.93
CA ALA A 241 1.39 8.68 -13.70
C ALA A 241 0.11 8.17 -14.40
N GLU A 242 -0.01 6.87 -14.67
CA GLU A 242 -1.24 6.27 -15.20
C GLU A 242 -2.37 6.19 -14.16
N GLY A 243 -2.02 6.06 -12.87
CA GLY A 243 -2.98 5.94 -11.78
C GLY A 243 -3.30 7.27 -11.12
N ILE A 244 -2.27 8.07 -10.78
CA ILE A 244 -2.42 9.40 -10.19
C ILE A 244 -1.58 10.42 -10.98
N PRO A 245 -2.16 11.03 -12.04
CA PRO A 245 -1.50 12.05 -12.84
C PRO A 245 -1.14 13.30 -12.01
N SER A 246 0.01 13.93 -12.31
CA SER A 246 0.47 15.11 -11.57
C SER A 246 -0.43 16.33 -11.77
N ASP A 247 -0.94 16.52 -12.98
CA ASP A 247 -1.90 17.57 -13.33
C ASP A 247 -3.22 17.44 -12.55
N ALA A 248 -3.68 16.22 -12.29
CA ALA A 248 -4.85 15.98 -11.45
C ALA A 248 -4.65 16.44 -10.00
N ILE A 249 -3.46 16.21 -9.42
CA ILE A 249 -3.12 16.71 -8.07
C ILE A 249 -3.00 18.23 -8.08
N GLU A 250 -2.34 18.81 -9.08
CA GLU A 250 -2.18 20.25 -9.23
C GLU A 250 -3.54 20.95 -9.31
N LEU A 251 -4.46 20.42 -10.11
CA LEU A 251 -5.83 20.92 -10.20
C LEU A 251 -6.56 20.79 -8.85
N ALA A 252 -6.46 19.64 -8.19
CA ALA A 252 -7.10 19.42 -6.89
C ALA A 252 -6.59 20.40 -5.82
N ILE A 253 -5.30 20.73 -5.83
CA ILE A 253 -4.69 21.75 -4.96
C ILE A 253 -5.30 23.13 -5.26
N VAL A 254 -5.36 23.51 -6.55
CA VAL A 254 -5.90 24.82 -6.97
C VAL A 254 -7.37 24.97 -6.59
N GLU A 255 -8.16 23.91 -6.72
CA GLU A 255 -9.58 23.91 -6.38
C GLU A 255 -9.85 23.84 -4.86
N ASN A 256 -8.87 23.39 -4.07
CA ASN A 256 -9.01 23.20 -2.61
C ASN A 256 -7.79 23.76 -1.85
N PRO A 257 -7.53 25.08 -1.90
CA PRO A 257 -6.32 25.68 -1.33
C PRO A 257 -6.27 25.62 0.21
N ASP A 258 -7.39 25.35 0.87
CA ASP A 258 -7.51 25.17 2.32
C ASP A 258 -7.30 23.71 2.79
N ALA A 259 -7.19 22.76 1.86
CA ALA A 259 -7.01 21.36 2.19
C ALA A 259 -5.53 21.00 2.46
N GLU A 260 -5.30 20.05 3.35
CA GLU A 260 -3.98 19.42 3.52
C GLU A 260 -3.78 18.29 2.51
N LEU A 261 -2.62 18.23 1.85
CA LEU A 261 -2.30 17.20 0.87
C LEU A 261 -1.57 16.02 1.53
N MET A 262 -2.15 14.83 1.46
CA MET A 262 -1.56 13.59 1.94
C MET A 262 -1.17 12.71 0.75
N ILE A 263 0.12 12.45 0.57
CA ILE A 263 0.68 11.72 -0.57
C ILE A 263 1.30 10.41 -0.12
N HIS A 264 0.97 9.32 -0.80
CA HIS A 264 1.64 8.05 -0.60
C HIS A 264 3.07 8.12 -1.18
N PRO A 265 4.12 7.63 -0.48
CA PRO A 265 5.50 7.70 -0.99
C PRO A 265 5.78 6.90 -2.27
N GLU A 266 4.87 6.03 -2.71
CA GLU A 266 4.94 5.32 -4.00
C GLU A 266 4.49 6.21 -5.18
N CYS A 267 3.93 7.40 -4.92
CA CYS A 267 3.46 8.31 -5.95
C CYS A 267 4.61 8.86 -6.79
N GLY A 268 4.60 8.66 -8.11
CA GLY A 268 5.59 9.28 -8.99
C GLY A 268 5.48 10.81 -9.04
N CYS A 269 4.27 11.32 -8.86
CA CYS A 269 3.94 12.75 -8.81
C CYS A 269 4.39 13.44 -7.51
N ALA A 270 4.70 12.68 -6.45
CA ALA A 270 5.18 13.12 -5.14
C ALA A 270 6.18 14.28 -5.24
N SER A 271 7.31 14.03 -5.89
CA SER A 271 8.44 14.96 -5.95
C SER A 271 8.12 16.23 -6.76
N SER A 272 7.34 16.11 -7.83
CA SER A 272 6.97 17.24 -8.68
C SER A 272 6.06 18.22 -7.93
N CYS A 273 5.00 17.72 -7.30
CA CYS A 273 4.04 18.56 -6.59
C CYS A 273 4.71 19.28 -5.41
N MET A 274 5.55 18.58 -4.63
CA MET A 274 6.29 19.21 -3.52
C MET A 274 7.22 20.31 -4.00
N LEU A 275 7.96 20.07 -5.09
CA LEU A 275 8.88 21.06 -5.65
C LEU A 275 8.13 22.30 -6.15
N LYS A 276 6.98 22.12 -6.80
CA LYS A 276 6.12 23.21 -7.27
C LYS A 276 5.54 24.02 -6.12
N ILE A 277 5.12 23.37 -5.02
CA ILE A 277 4.70 24.06 -3.79
C ILE A 277 5.88 24.88 -3.23
N GLN A 278 7.07 24.30 -3.08
CA GLN A 278 8.26 25.01 -2.57
C GLN A 278 8.69 26.21 -3.43
N LYS A 279 8.51 26.10 -4.75
CA LYS A 279 8.78 27.18 -5.71
C LYS A 279 7.65 28.22 -5.80
N HIS A 280 6.58 28.07 -5.02
CA HIS A 280 5.38 28.92 -5.07
C HIS A 280 4.72 28.92 -6.47
N GLU A 281 4.90 27.84 -7.24
CA GLU A 281 4.22 27.60 -8.52
C GLU A 281 2.80 27.01 -8.33
N LEU A 282 2.53 26.48 -7.14
CA LEU A 282 1.21 26.04 -6.66
C LEU A 282 0.87 26.79 -5.36
N PRO A 283 -0.42 26.87 -4.97
CA PRO A 283 -0.82 27.36 -3.64
C PRO A 283 0.00 26.73 -2.52
N ASP A 284 0.29 27.50 -1.46
CA ASP A 284 1.04 27.10 -0.25
C ASP A 284 0.29 26.03 0.57
N THR A 285 0.19 24.85 -0.03
CA THR A 285 -0.54 23.70 0.48
C THR A 285 0.39 22.91 1.37
N LYS A 286 -0.05 22.67 2.61
CA LYS A 286 0.68 21.78 3.51
C LYS A 286 0.58 20.35 2.98
N ALA A 287 1.73 19.80 2.57
CA ALA A 287 1.81 18.50 1.95
C ALA A 287 2.68 17.53 2.77
N TYR A 288 2.22 16.28 2.87
CA TYR A 288 2.79 15.26 3.74
C TYR A 288 2.98 13.92 3.04
N TYR A 289 4.17 13.34 3.17
CA TYR A 289 4.44 11.96 2.76
C TYR A 289 4.09 10.96 3.86
N LEU A 290 3.04 10.17 3.64
CA LEU A 290 2.47 9.32 4.67
C LEU A 290 2.12 7.94 4.11
N SER A 291 2.38 6.88 4.88
CA SER A 291 1.74 5.58 4.64
C SER A 291 0.23 5.72 4.85
N THR A 292 -0.56 4.73 4.41
CA THR A 292 -2.02 4.75 4.62
C THR A 292 -2.40 4.95 6.09
N GLU A 293 -1.73 4.25 7.01
CA GLU A 293 -1.96 4.45 8.44
C GLU A 293 -1.38 5.78 8.98
N GLY A 294 -0.33 6.28 8.34
CA GLY A 294 0.15 7.65 8.55
C GLY A 294 -0.91 8.68 8.20
N MET A 295 -1.65 8.50 7.10
CA MET A 295 -2.74 9.38 6.67
C MET A 295 -3.90 9.36 7.67
N ILE A 296 -4.32 8.17 8.12
CA ILE A 296 -5.36 8.05 9.16
C ILE A 296 -4.94 8.78 10.45
N ARG A 297 -3.70 8.56 10.92
CA ARG A 297 -3.19 9.22 12.14
C ARG A 297 -3.10 10.73 11.97
N HIS A 298 -2.59 11.19 10.82
CA HIS A 298 -2.47 12.61 10.51
C HIS A 298 -3.84 13.28 10.52
N ALA A 299 -4.80 12.74 9.78
CA ALA A 299 -6.16 13.29 9.70
C ALA A 299 -6.90 13.31 11.05
N ARG A 300 -6.61 12.36 11.96
CA ARG A 300 -7.11 12.39 13.36
C ARG A 300 -6.53 13.51 14.21
N SER A 301 -5.26 13.81 14.01
CA SER A 301 -4.52 14.76 14.85
C SER A 301 -4.50 16.18 14.28
N SER A 302 -4.71 16.33 12.97
CA SER A 302 -4.71 17.62 12.30
C SER A 302 -5.94 18.43 12.71
N PRO A 303 -5.80 19.74 12.96
CA PRO A 303 -6.94 20.62 13.17
C PRO A 303 -7.72 20.87 11.86
N ASN A 304 -7.16 20.48 10.70
CA ASN A 304 -7.83 20.63 9.42
C ASN A 304 -8.94 19.56 9.25
N ARG A 305 -9.98 19.91 8.49
CA ARG A 305 -11.11 19.01 8.16
C ARG A 305 -11.16 18.63 6.68
N ARG A 306 -10.32 19.25 5.85
CA ARG A 306 -10.27 19.01 4.42
C ARG A 306 -8.91 18.46 4.06
N PHE A 307 -8.93 17.33 3.37
CA PHE A 307 -7.72 16.63 2.96
C PHE A 307 -7.82 16.20 1.49
N LEU A 308 -6.74 16.41 0.75
CA LEU A 308 -6.51 15.81 -0.55
C LEU A 308 -5.73 14.51 -0.34
N VAL A 309 -6.26 13.39 -0.83
CA VAL A 309 -5.71 12.06 -0.56
C VAL A 309 -5.18 11.45 -1.87
N ALA A 310 -3.86 11.49 -2.05
CA ALA A 310 -3.19 10.90 -3.21
C ALA A 310 -2.71 9.47 -2.88
N THR A 311 -3.65 8.53 -2.94
CA THR A 311 -3.43 7.08 -2.85
C THR A 311 -4.62 6.32 -3.47
N GLU A 312 -4.69 5.01 -3.30
CA GLU A 312 -5.85 4.21 -3.72
C GLU A 312 -7.12 4.65 -2.97
N LYS A 313 -8.25 4.71 -3.70
CA LYS A 313 -9.50 5.35 -3.26
C LYS A 313 -10.21 4.64 -2.10
N GLY A 314 -9.98 3.36 -1.88
CA GLY A 314 -10.55 2.59 -0.76
C GLY A 314 -10.20 3.18 0.60
N LEU A 315 -9.04 3.82 0.74
CA LEU A 315 -8.66 4.52 1.98
C LEU A 315 -9.65 5.65 2.33
N VAL A 316 -10.24 6.30 1.32
CA VAL A 316 -11.17 7.43 1.50
C VAL A 316 -12.43 6.99 2.24
N TYR A 317 -12.92 5.77 2.01
CA TYR A 317 -14.05 5.23 2.79
C TYR A 317 -13.72 5.19 4.28
N ARG A 318 -12.55 4.64 4.63
CA ARG A 318 -12.12 4.55 6.03
C ARG A 318 -11.95 5.94 6.67
N LEU A 319 -11.31 6.87 5.96
CA LEU A 319 -11.16 8.26 6.41
C LEU A 319 -12.52 8.88 6.72
N ARG A 320 -13.49 8.78 5.80
CA ARG A 320 -14.83 9.37 5.97
C ARG A 320 -15.68 8.70 7.04
N LYS A 321 -15.50 7.40 7.28
CA LYS A 321 -16.25 6.65 8.30
C LYS A 321 -15.71 6.91 9.71
N GLU A 322 -14.40 7.06 9.85
CA GLU A 322 -13.72 7.15 11.15
C GLU A 322 -13.49 8.58 11.65
N LEU A 323 -13.71 9.62 10.82
CA LEU A 323 -13.42 11.03 11.10
C LEU A 323 -14.59 11.94 10.74
#